data_AF-A0ABD7HLZ5-F1
#
_entry.id   AF-A0ABD7HLZ5-F1
#
_cell.length_a   1.000
_cell.length_b   1.000
_cell.length_c   1.000
_cell.angle_alpha   90.00
_cell.angle_beta   90.00
_cell.angle_gamma   90.00
#
_symmetry.space_group_name_H-M   'P 1'
#
loop_
_entity.id
_entity.type
_entity.pdbx_description
1 polymer ?
#
loop_
_entity_poly.entity_id
_entity_poly.type
_entity_poly.pdbx_seq_one_letter_code
_entity_poly.pdbx_strand_id
1 'polypeptide(L)'
;MADKAAAVRPNVFVHDDRVSGPTGNTLFDKSPQTPGDIASLVRWLGKNRGLTSTTLWLLGEELAERYGWLDAAAELPEDATGKELAEAAGKFIVNEIKHAFEQVMERTVVVQRESYRFNVYPHWNQVGNSAPIVEIVVARLAGELADGHRGVLDNLRAEDPADLEPEIVTRVRFLAEQVKINTAGPGAILASRLADKTWSPPPPDGVWPIDNLAPTLFEPVQAAAQPVPKLGEKLVVVDQRRAVLAAMGTVRFGMGTPYEKPGNKIDWLAEESKLPCAAVDVTLPATDQLGIPYILRLHPLQQRDRPVQVRVSTITVRHMMAPTADGGLGMELDDIVFGDAWVWPDTSPKLATWAKHMRGYFELAGDDLSLQIMLKEMYSRYYNHFASQYSKGAHRQPIFPGLIRADMRCRALRYPPLIQKNEKSQGLLPVAAQTDAWFYIVPADFDIAVFNAYDTGQNGKYRVKDEPLMGTEAPEPTPPPATETPAPPVRQAHPQTSTSPDESTGHGGRGILNKLFGRDRR
;
A
#
# COMPACT_ATOMS: atom_id res chain seq x y z
N MET A 1 -2.06 30.36 5.78
CA MET A 1 -1.97 29.92 7.20
C MET A 1 -1.48 28.49 7.18
N ALA A 2 -0.52 28.10 8.02
CA ALA A 2 -0.16 26.69 8.12
C ALA A 2 -1.28 25.97 8.85
N ASP A 3 -1.92 24.98 8.21
CA ASP A 3 -2.96 24.20 8.86
C ASP A 3 -2.35 23.49 10.07
N LYS A 4 -2.89 23.77 11.25
CA LYS A 4 -2.42 23.17 12.49
C LYS A 4 -2.71 21.68 12.39
N ALA A 5 -1.64 20.88 12.26
CA ALA A 5 -1.74 19.42 12.06
C ALA A 5 -2.82 18.84 12.98
N ALA A 6 -3.84 18.24 12.35
CA ALA A 6 -5.04 17.81 13.06
C ALA A 6 -4.65 16.89 14.23
N ALA A 7 -5.20 17.17 15.41
CA ALA A 7 -4.94 16.36 16.59
C ALA A 7 -5.28 14.89 16.31
N VAL A 8 -4.43 13.98 16.77
CA VAL A 8 -4.66 12.54 16.60
C VAL A 8 -5.95 12.18 17.34
N ARG A 9 -6.91 11.60 16.60
CA ARG A 9 -8.19 11.14 17.15
C ARG A 9 -7.94 10.09 18.23
N PRO A 10 -8.62 10.17 19.40
CA PRO A 10 -8.64 9.07 20.35
C PRO A 10 -9.18 7.81 19.66
N ASN A 11 -8.53 6.67 19.87
CA ASN A 11 -9.03 5.38 19.37
C ASN A 11 -9.74 4.66 20.51
N VAL A 12 -10.92 4.09 20.27
CA VAL A 12 -11.63 3.24 21.23
C VAL A 12 -11.97 1.94 20.51
N PHE A 13 -11.70 0.81 21.16
CA PHE A 13 -11.89 -0.51 20.57
C PHE A 13 -13.12 -1.16 21.18
N VAL A 14 -13.96 -1.76 20.34
CA VAL A 14 -15.19 -2.43 20.71
C VAL A 14 -15.04 -3.88 20.27
N HIS A 15 -14.85 -4.75 21.25
CA HIS A 15 -14.69 -6.20 21.12
C HIS A 15 -16.05 -6.88 21.35
N ASP A 16 -16.15 -8.18 21.08
CA ASP A 16 -17.40 -8.93 21.30
C ASP A 16 -17.88 -8.92 22.76
N ASP A 17 -16.94 -8.95 23.71
CA ASP A 17 -17.19 -8.98 25.15
C ASP A 17 -17.13 -7.59 25.83
N ARG A 18 -16.31 -6.65 25.33
CA ARG A 18 -15.94 -5.43 26.09
C ARG A 18 -15.67 -4.19 25.23
N VAL A 19 -15.50 -3.04 25.91
CA VAL A 19 -15.03 -1.80 25.29
C VAL A 19 -13.72 -1.35 25.94
N SER A 20 -12.69 -1.10 25.14
CA SER A 20 -11.35 -0.68 25.56
C SER A 20 -11.06 0.77 25.15
N GLY A 21 -10.53 1.57 26.07
CA GLY A 21 -10.20 2.99 25.84
C GLY A 21 -8.89 3.22 25.07
N PRO A 22 -8.52 4.49 24.81
CA PRO A 22 -7.34 4.83 24.02
C PRO A 22 -6.01 4.32 24.58
N THR A 23 -5.90 4.20 25.90
CA THR A 23 -4.71 3.66 26.57
C THR A 23 -4.79 2.14 26.80
N GLY A 24 -5.80 1.46 26.25
CA GLY A 24 -6.02 0.02 26.40
C GLY A 24 -6.72 -0.40 27.69
N ASN A 25 -7.09 0.53 28.57
CA ASN A 25 -7.87 0.21 29.76
C ASN A 25 -9.30 -0.22 29.38
N THR A 26 -9.87 -1.21 30.05
CA THR A 26 -11.30 -1.50 29.92
C THR A 26 -12.12 -0.28 30.37
N LEU A 27 -13.09 0.12 29.55
CA LEU A 27 -14.09 1.16 29.85
C LEU A 27 -15.42 0.53 30.29
N PHE A 28 -15.78 -0.60 29.68
CA PHE A 28 -16.99 -1.38 29.98
C PHE A 28 -16.69 -2.88 29.80
N ASP A 29 -17.09 -3.70 30.77
CA ASP A 29 -16.98 -5.17 30.72
C ASP A 29 -18.12 -5.83 29.92
N LYS A 30 -18.82 -5.02 29.11
CA LYS A 30 -19.84 -5.44 28.14
C LYS A 30 -19.71 -4.59 26.89
N SER A 31 -19.78 -5.23 25.74
CA SER A 31 -19.90 -4.55 24.44
C SER A 31 -21.30 -3.96 24.23
N PRO A 32 -21.47 -3.01 23.30
CA PRO A 32 -22.78 -2.48 22.93
C PRO A 32 -23.67 -3.61 22.36
N GLN A 33 -24.95 -3.60 22.69
CA GLN A 33 -25.91 -4.65 22.30
C GLN A 33 -26.76 -4.25 21.10
N THR A 34 -26.88 -2.95 20.82
CA THR A 34 -27.57 -2.40 19.64
C THR A 34 -26.74 -1.28 18.97
N PRO A 35 -27.03 -0.90 17.70
CA PRO A 35 -26.47 0.30 17.10
C PRO A 35 -26.77 1.59 17.90
N GLY A 36 -27.92 1.66 18.59
CA GLY A 36 -28.28 2.76 19.51
C GLY A 36 -27.32 2.89 20.70
N ASP A 37 -26.75 1.77 21.14
CA ASP A 37 -25.79 1.73 22.24
C ASP A 37 -24.43 2.32 21.79
N ILE A 38 -24.07 2.21 20.50
CA ILE A 38 -22.88 2.86 19.92
C ILE A 38 -23.03 4.39 19.98
N ALA A 39 -24.19 4.91 19.59
CA ALA A 39 -24.48 6.34 19.70
C ALA A 39 -24.47 6.82 21.17
N SER A 40 -25.00 6.01 22.08
CA SER A 40 -24.97 6.25 23.52
C SER A 40 -23.56 6.24 24.10
N LEU A 41 -22.70 5.31 23.66
CA LEU A 41 -21.28 5.23 23.98
C LEU A 41 -20.55 6.51 23.54
N VAL A 42 -20.77 6.99 22.31
CA VAL A 42 -20.16 8.24 21.82
C VAL A 42 -20.60 9.45 22.65
N ARG A 43 -21.91 9.55 22.98
CA ARG A 43 -22.44 10.60 23.86
C ARG A 43 -21.79 10.55 25.25
N TRP A 44 -21.56 9.36 25.79
CA TRP A 44 -20.86 9.16 27.07
C TRP A 44 -19.37 9.49 27.00
N LEU A 45 -18.65 9.07 25.95
CA LEU A 45 -17.22 9.36 25.77
C LEU A 45 -16.98 10.89 25.73
N GLY A 46 -17.83 11.62 25.03
CA GLY A 46 -17.80 13.09 25.03
C GLY A 46 -18.10 13.70 26.40
N LYS A 47 -19.22 13.31 27.02
CA LYS A 47 -19.71 13.92 28.28
C LYS A 47 -18.87 13.55 29.51
N ASN A 48 -18.42 12.31 29.62
CA ASN A 48 -17.84 11.73 30.83
C ASN A 48 -16.31 11.54 30.73
N ARG A 49 -15.74 11.49 29.52
CA ARG A 49 -14.29 11.35 29.30
C ARG A 49 -13.66 12.52 28.54
N GLY A 50 -14.46 13.48 28.06
CA GLY A 50 -13.97 14.63 27.28
C GLY A 50 -13.45 14.26 25.89
N LEU A 51 -13.71 13.03 25.41
CA LEU A 51 -13.21 12.54 24.14
C LEU A 51 -14.14 12.99 23.00
N THR A 52 -13.60 13.79 22.07
CA THR A 52 -14.32 14.29 20.90
C THR A 52 -13.65 13.81 19.61
N SER A 53 -14.42 13.67 18.52
CA SER A 53 -13.95 13.12 17.24
C SER A 53 -13.18 11.81 17.40
N THR A 54 -13.72 10.89 18.20
CA THR A 54 -13.12 9.58 18.47
C THR A 54 -13.24 8.67 17.24
N THR A 55 -12.22 7.84 17.00
CA THR A 55 -12.32 6.71 16.06
C THR A 55 -12.72 5.46 16.84
N LEU A 56 -13.92 4.92 16.60
CA LEU A 56 -14.37 3.64 17.14
C LEU A 56 -13.95 2.52 16.19
N TRP A 57 -13.22 1.54 16.70
CA TRP A 57 -12.86 0.31 15.98
C TRP A 57 -13.77 -0.81 16.46
N LEU A 58 -14.69 -1.25 15.61
CA LEU A 58 -15.53 -2.42 15.86
C LEU A 58 -14.75 -3.63 15.35
N LEU A 59 -14.25 -4.43 16.30
CA LEU A 59 -13.31 -5.53 16.05
C LEU A 59 -13.96 -6.92 16.17
N GLY A 60 -15.05 -7.02 16.93
CA GLY A 60 -15.72 -8.27 17.22
C GLY A 60 -16.58 -8.80 16.08
N GLU A 61 -16.68 -10.13 15.99
CA GLU A 61 -17.43 -10.86 14.98
C GLU A 61 -18.87 -11.15 15.42
N GLU A 62 -19.08 -11.48 16.70
CA GLU A 62 -20.43 -11.61 17.28
C GLU A 62 -21.18 -10.26 17.25
N LEU A 63 -20.48 -9.12 17.32
CA LEU A 63 -21.06 -7.79 17.12
C LEU A 63 -21.67 -7.63 15.73
N ALA A 64 -21.03 -8.18 14.70
CA ALA A 64 -21.49 -8.13 13.31
C ALA A 64 -22.84 -8.82 13.16
N GLU A 65 -22.90 -10.04 13.68
CA GLU A 65 -24.05 -10.94 13.68
C GLU A 65 -25.19 -10.37 14.53
N ARG A 66 -24.88 -9.89 15.75
CA ARG A 66 -25.85 -9.27 16.67
C ARG A 66 -26.57 -8.05 16.07
N TYR A 67 -25.93 -7.32 15.16
CA TYR A 67 -26.53 -6.20 14.45
C TYR A 67 -27.16 -6.56 13.09
N GLY A 68 -27.14 -7.83 12.68
CA GLY A 68 -27.60 -8.28 11.36
C GLY A 68 -26.79 -7.70 10.20
N TRP A 69 -25.58 -7.20 10.45
CA TRP A 69 -24.75 -6.55 9.42
C TRP A 69 -24.15 -7.54 8.42
N LEU A 70 -24.09 -8.82 8.79
CA LEU A 70 -23.74 -9.94 7.92
C LEU A 70 -24.91 -10.31 7.00
N ASP A 71 -26.11 -10.41 7.57
CA ASP A 71 -27.34 -10.83 6.88
C ASP A 71 -27.89 -9.76 5.93
N ALA A 72 -27.42 -8.51 6.03
CA ALA A 72 -27.81 -7.39 5.18
C ALA A 72 -27.56 -7.60 3.67
N ALA A 73 -26.83 -8.64 3.29
CA ALA A 73 -26.61 -9.06 1.91
C ALA A 73 -27.48 -10.27 1.48
N ALA A 74 -28.19 -10.93 2.39
CA ALA A 74 -29.00 -12.13 2.11
C ALA A 74 -30.28 -11.86 1.29
N GLU A 75 -30.67 -10.59 1.13
CA GLU A 75 -31.77 -10.18 0.22
C GLU A 75 -31.32 -10.02 -1.24
N LEU A 76 -30.03 -10.15 -1.55
CA LEU A 76 -29.51 -10.06 -2.91
C LEU A 76 -29.58 -11.43 -3.63
N PRO A 77 -29.64 -11.44 -4.98
CA PRO A 77 -29.58 -12.67 -5.78
C PRO A 77 -28.31 -13.50 -5.51
N GLU A 78 -28.40 -14.82 -5.69
CA GLU A 78 -27.26 -15.75 -5.51
C GLU A 78 -26.09 -15.47 -6.47
N ASP A 79 -26.33 -14.79 -7.60
CA ASP A 79 -25.33 -14.36 -8.57
C ASP A 79 -24.79 -12.93 -8.35
N ALA A 80 -25.18 -12.25 -7.26
CA ALA A 80 -24.70 -10.92 -6.93
C ALA A 80 -23.18 -10.90 -6.71
N THR A 81 -22.50 -9.92 -7.30
CA THR A 81 -21.05 -9.78 -7.17
C THR A 81 -20.67 -9.35 -5.75
N GLY A 82 -19.44 -9.71 -5.31
CA GLY A 82 -18.90 -9.25 -4.01
C GLY A 82 -18.93 -7.72 -3.82
N LYS A 83 -18.90 -6.96 -4.92
CA LYS A 83 -19.09 -5.49 -4.90
C LYS A 83 -20.52 -5.09 -4.57
N GLU A 84 -21.53 -5.76 -5.12
CA GLU A 84 -22.94 -5.49 -4.86
C GLU A 84 -23.33 -5.90 -3.44
N LEU A 85 -22.87 -7.06 -2.99
CA LEU A 85 -22.99 -7.52 -1.59
C LEU A 85 -22.39 -6.47 -0.63
N ALA A 86 -21.17 -6.01 -0.90
CA ALA A 86 -20.55 -4.95 -0.10
C ALA A 86 -21.27 -3.60 -0.22
N GLU A 87 -21.83 -3.24 -1.38
CA GLU A 87 -22.58 -2.00 -1.53
C GLU A 87 -23.86 -2.02 -0.70
N ALA A 88 -24.63 -3.11 -0.72
CA ALA A 88 -25.84 -3.31 0.07
C ALA A 88 -25.56 -3.32 1.58
N ALA A 89 -24.64 -4.16 2.05
CA ALA A 89 -24.30 -4.25 3.48
C ALA A 89 -23.90 -2.88 4.06
N GLY A 90 -23.04 -2.13 3.37
CA GLY A 90 -22.68 -0.79 3.84
C GLY A 90 -23.76 0.29 3.66
N LYS A 91 -24.78 0.10 2.79
CA LYS A 91 -25.97 0.98 2.78
C LYS A 91 -26.86 0.71 3.99
N PHE A 92 -27.04 -0.55 4.36
CA PHE A 92 -27.75 -0.97 5.57
C PHE A 92 -27.09 -0.37 6.83
N ILE A 93 -25.77 -0.56 6.99
CA ILE A 93 -24.98 -0.03 8.11
C ILE A 93 -25.07 1.52 8.19
N VAL A 94 -25.06 2.24 7.06
CA VAL A 94 -25.26 3.70 7.03
C VAL A 94 -26.61 4.10 7.63
N ASN A 95 -27.69 3.41 7.23
CA ASN A 95 -29.04 3.71 7.70
C ASN A 95 -29.20 3.41 9.19
N GLU A 96 -28.69 2.28 9.66
CA GLU A 96 -28.71 1.89 11.07
C GLU A 96 -27.92 2.87 11.95
N ILE A 97 -26.68 3.20 11.58
CA ILE A 97 -25.87 4.20 12.29
C ILE A 97 -26.59 5.56 12.28
N LYS A 98 -27.17 5.97 11.15
CA LYS A 98 -27.89 7.23 11.07
C LYS A 98 -29.08 7.23 12.05
N HIS A 99 -29.93 6.21 12.01
CA HIS A 99 -31.11 6.11 12.85
C HIS A 99 -30.75 6.11 14.34
N ALA A 100 -29.74 5.33 14.73
CA ALA A 100 -29.20 5.29 16.10
C ALA A 100 -28.73 6.68 16.59
N PHE A 101 -27.99 7.42 15.77
CA PHE A 101 -27.50 8.74 16.14
C PHE A 101 -28.60 9.81 16.15
N GLU A 102 -29.61 9.75 15.26
CA GLU A 102 -30.75 10.67 15.30
C GLU A 102 -31.59 10.49 16.58
N GLN A 103 -31.82 9.24 17.01
CA GLN A 103 -32.50 8.93 18.27
C GLN A 103 -31.74 9.46 19.50
N VAL A 104 -30.42 9.25 19.58
CA VAL A 104 -29.63 9.56 20.79
C VAL A 104 -29.17 11.02 20.85
N MET A 105 -29.02 11.70 19.71
CA MET A 105 -28.52 13.08 19.65
C MET A 105 -29.62 14.13 19.48
N GLU A 106 -30.88 13.71 19.34
CA GLU A 106 -32.08 14.57 19.26
C GLU A 106 -31.99 15.62 18.14
N ARG A 107 -31.29 15.29 17.05
CA ARG A 107 -31.05 16.15 15.88
C ARG A 107 -30.79 15.31 14.63
N THR A 108 -31.09 15.87 13.45
CA THR A 108 -30.67 15.29 12.17
C THR A 108 -29.15 15.11 12.15
N VAL A 109 -28.66 13.96 11.67
CA VAL A 109 -27.23 13.73 11.44
C VAL A 109 -26.96 13.29 9.99
N VAL A 110 -25.71 13.40 9.57
CA VAL A 110 -25.24 12.90 8.27
C VAL A 110 -24.18 11.83 8.50
N VAL A 111 -24.38 10.65 7.93
CA VAL A 111 -23.41 9.55 7.96
C VAL A 111 -22.81 9.43 6.57
N GLN A 112 -21.51 9.67 6.45
CA GLN A 112 -20.76 9.53 5.21
C GLN A 112 -20.01 8.20 5.21
N ARG A 113 -20.29 7.35 4.23
CA ARG A 113 -19.59 6.07 4.01
C ARG A 113 -18.36 6.24 3.12
N GLU A 114 -17.27 5.59 3.50
CA GLU A 114 -16.02 5.49 2.74
C GLU A 114 -15.47 4.06 2.88
N SER A 115 -16.00 3.10 2.10
CA SER A 115 -15.88 1.63 2.35
C SER A 115 -16.55 1.23 3.68
N TYR A 116 -15.90 0.46 4.55
CA TYR A 116 -16.36 0.09 5.91
C TYR A 116 -15.95 1.09 6.99
N ARG A 117 -15.94 2.37 6.59
CA ARG A 117 -15.68 3.53 7.46
C ARG A 117 -16.84 4.51 7.34
N PHE A 118 -17.35 4.93 8.49
CA PHE A 118 -18.56 5.75 8.59
C PHE A 118 -18.26 6.99 9.44
N ASN A 119 -18.21 8.16 8.80
CA ASN A 119 -18.02 9.44 9.49
C ASN A 119 -19.38 10.05 9.82
N VAL A 120 -19.65 10.31 11.11
CA VAL A 120 -20.93 10.89 11.55
C VAL A 120 -20.75 12.39 11.83
N TYR A 121 -21.50 13.23 11.10
CA TYR A 121 -21.47 14.68 11.20
C TYR A 121 -22.79 15.22 11.79
N PRO A 122 -22.77 16.36 12.50
CA PRO A 122 -23.97 16.93 13.11
C PRO A 122 -24.93 17.57 12.09
N HIS A 123 -24.49 17.85 10.86
CA HIS A 123 -25.30 18.42 9.77
C HIS A 123 -24.54 18.34 8.44
N TRP A 124 -25.23 18.47 7.29
CA TRP A 124 -24.61 18.32 5.97
C TRP A 124 -23.57 19.41 5.65
N ASN A 125 -23.80 20.66 6.10
CA ASN A 125 -22.85 21.76 5.89
C ASN A 125 -21.54 21.62 6.69
N GLN A 126 -21.45 20.64 7.59
CA GLN A 126 -20.27 20.33 8.38
C GLN A 126 -19.39 19.23 7.76
N VAL A 127 -19.89 18.53 6.73
CA VAL A 127 -19.15 17.50 5.98
C VAL A 127 -17.97 18.18 5.26
N GLY A 128 -16.75 17.67 5.47
CA GLY A 128 -15.52 18.24 4.93
C GLY A 128 -15.05 19.56 5.58
N ASN A 129 -15.93 20.31 6.23
CA ASN A 129 -15.63 21.60 6.88
C ASN A 129 -15.27 21.48 8.36
N SER A 130 -15.51 20.33 8.98
CA SER A 130 -15.29 20.11 10.42
C SER A 130 -14.84 18.68 10.73
N ALA A 131 -14.39 18.45 11.95
CA ALA A 131 -14.17 17.10 12.45
C ALA A 131 -15.52 16.40 12.71
N PRO A 132 -15.69 15.13 12.29
CA PRO A 132 -16.88 14.35 12.59
C PRO A 132 -17.03 14.14 14.10
N ILE A 133 -18.26 13.91 14.56
CA ILE A 133 -18.59 13.53 15.94
C ILE A 133 -17.83 12.26 16.32
N VAL A 134 -17.87 11.28 15.42
CA VAL A 134 -17.21 9.99 15.51
C VAL A 134 -16.86 9.49 14.10
N GLU A 135 -15.77 8.75 13.99
CA GLU A 135 -15.43 7.91 12.84
C GLU A 135 -15.56 6.45 13.28
N ILE A 136 -16.47 5.70 12.69
CA ILE A 136 -16.67 4.28 13.00
C ILE A 136 -15.96 3.47 11.92
N VAL A 137 -14.99 2.65 12.32
CA VAL A 137 -14.28 1.70 11.46
C VAL A 137 -14.73 0.31 11.83
N VAL A 138 -15.27 -0.41 10.85
CA VAL A 138 -15.74 -1.78 11.02
C VAL A 138 -14.67 -2.69 10.43
N ALA A 139 -13.90 -3.35 11.31
CA ALA A 139 -12.62 -3.96 10.95
C ALA A 139 -12.72 -5.45 10.66
N ARG A 140 -13.68 -6.14 11.27
CA ARG A 140 -13.97 -7.56 11.11
C ARG A 140 -15.47 -7.78 11.14
N LEU A 141 -15.96 -8.48 10.13
CA LEU A 141 -17.31 -9.00 9.96
C LEU A 141 -17.09 -10.37 9.31
N ALA A 142 -17.71 -11.43 9.83
CA ALA A 142 -17.44 -12.85 9.57
C ALA A 142 -16.84 -13.22 8.19
N GLY A 143 -15.58 -13.66 8.19
CA GLY A 143 -14.89 -14.24 7.02
C GLY A 143 -14.51 -13.23 5.93
N GLU A 144 -15.46 -12.49 5.37
CA GLU A 144 -15.23 -11.47 4.35
C GLU A 144 -16.11 -10.23 4.54
N LEU A 145 -15.48 -9.06 4.39
CA LEU A 145 -16.07 -7.88 3.73
C LEU A 145 -14.95 -6.90 3.36
N ALA A 146 -14.33 -7.13 2.20
CA ALA A 146 -13.17 -6.38 1.73
C ALA A 146 -13.50 -5.46 0.56
N ASP A 147 -13.31 -4.14 0.75
CA ASP A 147 -13.20 -3.21 -0.38
C ASP A 147 -12.08 -2.18 -0.16
N GLY A 148 -11.05 -2.30 -1.02
CA GLY A 148 -10.17 -1.24 -1.54
C GLY A 148 -9.21 -0.47 -0.61
N HIS A 149 -9.55 -0.26 0.67
CA HIS A 149 -9.06 0.90 1.41
C HIS A 149 -8.50 0.62 2.82
N ARG A 150 -7.81 -0.51 2.98
CA ARG A 150 -7.54 -1.16 4.27
C ARG A 150 -6.20 -0.79 4.96
N GLY A 151 -5.77 0.47 5.10
CA GLY A 151 -4.38 0.78 5.52
C GLY A 151 -3.81 0.10 6.78
N VAL A 152 -4.59 -0.01 7.86
CA VAL A 152 -4.23 -0.82 9.05
C VAL A 152 -4.55 -2.31 8.85
N LEU A 153 -5.58 -2.62 8.08
CA LEU A 153 -6.17 -3.96 7.87
C LEU A 153 -5.61 -4.68 6.62
N ASP A 154 -4.62 -4.08 5.94
CA ASP A 154 -4.02 -4.55 4.70
C ASP A 154 -2.99 -5.62 5.08
N ASN A 155 -3.13 -6.83 4.52
CA ASN A 155 -2.21 -7.94 4.75
C ASN A 155 -1.98 -8.20 6.27
N LEU A 156 -3.07 -8.43 7.01
CA LEU A 156 -2.99 -9.00 8.36
C LEU A 156 -2.31 -10.38 8.29
N ARG A 157 -1.65 -10.79 9.38
CA ARG A 157 -0.77 -11.96 9.42
C ARG A 157 -1.25 -13.08 10.33
N ALA A 158 -2.10 -12.79 11.31
CA ALA A 158 -2.67 -13.80 12.17
C ALA A 158 -3.40 -14.89 11.35
N GLU A 159 -2.95 -16.15 11.52
CA GLU A 159 -3.59 -17.34 10.93
C GLU A 159 -4.80 -17.78 11.78
N ASP A 160 -4.70 -17.65 13.11
CA ASP A 160 -5.82 -17.80 14.03
C ASP A 160 -6.66 -16.51 14.06
N PRO A 161 -7.98 -16.57 13.81
CA PRO A 161 -8.85 -15.40 13.95
C PRO A 161 -8.80 -14.74 15.35
N ALA A 162 -8.44 -15.45 16.41
CA ALA A 162 -8.27 -14.86 17.75
C ALA A 162 -7.14 -13.82 17.82
N ASP A 163 -6.10 -13.97 17.01
CA ASP A 163 -4.92 -13.08 16.99
C ASP A 163 -5.08 -11.84 16.10
N LEU A 164 -6.16 -11.77 15.29
CA LEU A 164 -6.44 -10.61 14.42
C LEU A 164 -6.73 -9.34 15.22
N GLU A 165 -7.50 -9.40 16.31
CA GLU A 165 -7.77 -8.19 17.11
C GLU A 165 -6.51 -7.63 17.78
N PRO A 166 -5.67 -8.43 18.50
CA PRO A 166 -4.39 -7.95 19.01
C PRO A 166 -3.49 -7.34 17.93
N GLU A 167 -3.46 -7.92 16.73
CA GLU A 167 -2.69 -7.40 15.60
C GLU A 167 -3.18 -6.00 15.20
N ILE A 168 -4.50 -5.82 15.02
CA ILE A 168 -5.11 -4.54 14.66
C ILE A 168 -4.86 -3.50 15.76
N VAL A 169 -5.07 -3.83 17.04
CA VAL A 169 -4.82 -2.90 18.16
C VAL A 169 -3.35 -2.45 18.19
N THR A 170 -2.41 -3.36 17.94
CA THR A 170 -0.97 -3.06 17.90
C THR A 170 -0.63 -2.09 16.78
N ARG A 171 -1.11 -2.35 15.56
CA ARG A 171 -0.97 -1.45 14.40
C ARG A 171 -1.57 -0.06 14.67
N VAL A 172 -2.78 0.02 15.23
CA VAL A 172 -3.46 1.29 15.55
C VAL A 172 -2.66 2.10 16.58
N ARG A 173 -2.20 1.47 17.67
CA ARG A 173 -1.38 2.16 18.69
C ARG A 173 -0.06 2.67 18.13
N PHE A 174 0.64 1.87 17.33
CA PHE A 174 1.88 2.30 16.68
C PHE A 174 1.69 3.57 15.84
N LEU A 175 0.62 3.63 15.04
CA LEU A 175 0.30 4.83 14.25
C LEU A 175 -0.10 6.04 15.11
N ALA A 176 -0.84 5.84 16.19
CA ALA A 176 -1.31 6.92 17.07
C ALA A 176 -0.19 7.48 17.97
N GLU A 177 0.66 6.62 18.51
CA GLU A 177 1.63 6.95 19.55
C GLU A 177 3.02 7.26 18.98
N GLN A 178 3.49 6.44 18.03
CA GLN A 178 4.84 6.58 17.45
C GLN A 178 4.81 7.48 16.21
N VAL A 179 3.97 7.16 15.22
CA VAL A 179 3.85 7.95 13.97
C VAL A 179 3.07 9.26 14.20
N LYS A 180 2.19 9.28 15.21
CA LYS A 180 1.34 10.41 15.62
C LYS A 180 0.48 10.94 14.47
N ILE A 181 -0.26 10.04 13.82
CA ILE A 181 -1.24 10.36 12.78
C ILE A 181 -2.59 9.71 13.09
N ASN A 182 -3.65 10.22 12.46
CA ASN A 182 -4.93 9.52 12.45
C ASN A 182 -4.77 8.15 11.76
N THR A 183 -5.42 7.13 12.32
CA THR A 183 -5.13 5.70 12.14
C THR A 183 -6.05 5.03 11.10
N ALA A 184 -7.22 5.61 10.84
CA ALA A 184 -8.23 5.04 9.92
C ALA A 184 -8.04 5.49 8.46
N GLY A 185 -8.15 4.55 7.52
CA GLY A 185 -8.13 4.80 6.07
C GLY A 185 -7.09 3.95 5.32
N PRO A 186 -6.99 4.08 3.98
CA PRO A 186 -6.05 3.32 3.14
C PRO A 186 -4.60 3.69 3.45
N GLY A 187 -3.66 2.77 3.20
CA GLY A 187 -2.23 2.98 3.46
C GLY A 187 -1.67 4.25 2.80
N ALA A 188 -2.17 4.58 1.60
CA ALA A 188 -1.88 5.84 0.91
C ALA A 188 -2.24 7.07 1.76
N ILE A 189 -3.41 7.11 2.40
CA ILE A 189 -3.86 8.24 3.21
C ILE A 189 -3.11 8.31 4.55
N LEU A 190 -2.73 7.18 5.13
CA LEU A 190 -1.85 7.15 6.32
C LEU A 190 -0.49 7.78 6.00
N ALA A 191 0.08 7.43 4.85
CA ALA A 191 1.31 8.01 4.35
C ALA A 191 1.18 9.48 3.91
N SER A 192 0.05 9.89 3.31
CA SER A 192 -0.29 11.30 3.02
C SER A 192 -0.27 12.13 4.31
N ARG A 193 -0.93 11.67 5.39
CA ARG A 193 -0.93 12.36 6.69
C ARG A 193 0.47 12.52 7.29
N LEU A 194 1.35 11.55 7.05
CA LEU A 194 2.77 11.69 7.42
C LEU A 194 3.48 12.71 6.51
N ALA A 195 3.14 12.76 5.22
CA ALA A 195 3.68 13.74 4.27
C ALA A 195 3.28 15.17 4.68
N ASP A 196 2.00 15.42 4.97
CA ASP A 196 1.46 16.71 5.45
C ASP A 196 2.24 17.24 6.65
N LYS A 197 2.54 16.37 7.63
CA LYS A 197 3.34 16.73 8.81
C LYS A 197 4.80 17.07 8.49
N THR A 198 5.34 16.59 7.37
CA THR A 198 6.73 16.84 6.93
C THR A 198 6.85 17.93 5.87
N TRP A 199 5.76 18.29 5.22
CA TRP A 199 5.73 19.27 4.15
C TRP A 199 5.44 20.67 4.69
N SER A 200 6.51 21.46 4.82
CA SER A 200 6.42 22.86 5.22
C SER A 200 7.13 23.75 4.19
N PRO A 201 6.41 24.43 3.27
CA PRO A 201 4.98 24.29 2.96
C PRO A 201 4.66 22.99 2.17
N PRO A 202 3.37 22.62 2.00
CA PRO A 202 2.96 21.65 0.98
C PRO A 202 3.44 22.05 -0.42
N PRO A 203 3.80 21.08 -1.30
CA PRO A 203 3.99 21.37 -2.71
C PRO A 203 2.66 21.81 -3.36
N PRO A 204 2.70 22.65 -4.41
CA PRO A 204 1.51 22.90 -5.23
C PRO A 204 1.04 21.62 -5.93
N ASP A 205 -0.22 21.57 -6.33
CA ASP A 205 -0.78 20.51 -7.17
C ASP A 205 0.10 20.29 -8.40
N GLY A 206 0.48 19.04 -8.64
CA GLY A 206 1.38 18.68 -9.72
C GLY A 206 0.70 18.78 -11.08
N VAL A 207 1.31 19.56 -11.96
CA VAL A 207 0.92 19.68 -13.37
C VAL A 207 1.64 18.61 -14.18
N TRP A 208 0.90 17.93 -15.07
CA TRP A 208 1.46 17.05 -16.08
C TRP A 208 1.42 17.77 -17.43
N PRO A 209 2.57 18.03 -18.08
CA PRO A 209 2.60 18.85 -19.30
C PRO A 209 2.22 18.10 -20.58
N ILE A 210 2.02 16.78 -20.53
CA ILE A 210 1.91 15.93 -21.72
C ILE A 210 0.58 15.18 -21.68
N ASP A 211 -0.36 15.58 -22.53
CA ASP A 211 -1.58 14.82 -22.77
C ASP A 211 -1.24 13.42 -23.30
N ASN A 212 -2.02 12.41 -22.87
CA ASN A 212 -1.91 11.00 -23.26
C ASN A 212 -0.63 10.23 -22.87
N LEU A 213 0.28 10.79 -22.06
CA LEU A 213 1.34 10.01 -21.41
C LEU A 213 0.93 9.63 -19.99
N ALA A 214 0.49 8.40 -19.74
CA ALA A 214 0.27 7.95 -18.37
C ALA A 214 1.57 8.04 -17.55
N PRO A 215 1.55 8.40 -16.25
CA PRO A 215 2.75 8.51 -15.40
C PRO A 215 3.66 7.28 -15.37
N THR A 216 3.12 6.12 -15.73
CA THR A 216 3.82 4.83 -15.84
C THR A 216 4.56 4.61 -17.16
N LEU A 217 4.24 5.39 -18.20
CA LEU A 217 4.82 5.33 -19.54
C LEU A 217 6.03 6.25 -19.73
N PHE A 218 6.15 7.29 -18.90
CA PHE A 218 7.29 8.22 -18.93
C PHE A 218 8.62 7.54 -18.55
N GLU A 219 8.56 6.59 -17.62
CA GLU A 219 9.72 5.81 -17.16
C GLU A 219 9.27 4.35 -16.92
N PRO A 220 9.11 3.54 -17.98
CA PRO A 220 8.59 2.19 -17.87
C PRO A 220 9.62 1.24 -17.23
N VAL A 221 9.09 0.22 -16.57
CA VAL A 221 9.84 -0.77 -15.82
C VAL A 221 10.34 -1.86 -16.78
N GLN A 222 11.58 -2.34 -16.61
CA GLN A 222 11.98 -3.60 -17.24
C GLN A 222 11.18 -4.75 -16.61
N ALA A 223 10.43 -5.49 -17.43
CA ALA A 223 9.74 -6.71 -17.03
C ALA A 223 10.08 -7.81 -18.03
N ALA A 224 10.51 -8.96 -17.52
CA ALA A 224 10.74 -10.18 -18.27
C ALA A 224 10.04 -11.35 -17.56
N ALA A 225 9.74 -12.42 -18.30
CA ALA A 225 9.26 -13.65 -17.69
C ALA A 225 10.35 -14.24 -16.76
N GLN A 226 9.92 -14.86 -15.65
CA GLN A 226 10.83 -15.57 -14.76
C GLN A 226 11.44 -16.76 -15.52
N PRO A 227 12.77 -16.86 -15.61
CA PRO A 227 13.41 -17.91 -16.40
C PRO A 227 13.46 -19.22 -15.62
N VAL A 228 13.34 -20.34 -16.34
CA VAL A 228 13.38 -21.69 -15.78
C VAL A 228 14.83 -22.23 -15.87
N PRO A 229 15.46 -22.64 -14.75
CA PRO A 229 16.78 -23.24 -14.75
C PRO A 229 16.72 -24.69 -15.28
N LYS A 230 17.81 -25.16 -15.89
CA LYS A 230 17.93 -26.56 -16.33
C LYS A 230 18.33 -27.47 -15.17
N LEU A 231 18.29 -28.79 -15.40
CA LEU A 231 18.82 -29.78 -14.47
C LEU A 231 20.30 -29.49 -14.16
N GLY A 232 20.66 -29.46 -12.86
CA GLY A 232 22.00 -29.08 -12.38
C GLY A 232 22.23 -27.56 -12.21
N GLU A 233 21.27 -26.73 -12.63
CA GLU A 233 21.26 -25.29 -12.39
C GLU A 233 20.23 -24.93 -11.30
N LYS A 234 20.38 -23.74 -10.72
CA LYS A 234 19.39 -23.12 -9.84
C LYS A 234 19.12 -21.68 -10.24
N LEU A 235 17.87 -21.25 -10.06
CA LEU A 235 17.48 -19.84 -10.18
C LEU A 235 17.80 -19.11 -8.88
N VAL A 236 18.47 -17.96 -8.98
CA VAL A 236 18.69 -17.04 -7.87
C VAL A 236 18.02 -15.71 -8.19
N VAL A 237 17.02 -15.34 -7.36
CA VAL A 237 16.33 -14.05 -7.43
C VAL A 237 16.95 -13.12 -6.40
N VAL A 238 17.57 -12.03 -6.87
CA VAL A 238 18.13 -10.99 -6.00
C VAL A 238 17.25 -9.75 -6.06
N ASP A 239 16.87 -9.22 -4.91
CA ASP A 239 15.92 -8.12 -4.75
C ASP A 239 16.51 -6.98 -3.90
N GLN A 240 16.23 -5.73 -4.26
CA GLN A 240 16.68 -4.55 -3.53
C GLN A 240 15.76 -4.27 -2.33
N ARG A 241 16.33 -4.18 -1.12
CA ARG A 241 15.54 -3.91 0.09
C ARG A 241 14.87 -2.52 0.02
N ARG A 242 13.54 -2.50 -0.14
CA ARG A 242 12.66 -1.32 -0.06
C ARG A 242 13.02 -0.23 -1.10
N ALA A 243 13.32 -0.61 -2.35
CA ALA A 243 13.76 0.28 -3.43
C ALA A 243 12.90 1.55 -3.60
N VAL A 244 11.58 1.41 -3.61
CA VAL A 244 10.63 2.53 -3.71
C VAL A 244 10.86 3.56 -2.59
N LEU A 245 11.03 3.11 -1.34
CA LEU A 245 11.30 3.98 -0.20
C LEU A 245 12.73 4.56 -0.20
N ALA A 246 13.69 3.87 -0.82
CA ALA A 246 15.01 4.43 -1.08
C ALA A 246 14.88 5.62 -2.05
N ALA A 247 14.26 5.40 -3.21
CA ALA A 247 14.04 6.37 -4.27
C ALA A 247 13.22 7.59 -3.82
N MET A 248 12.11 7.37 -3.11
CA MET A 248 11.32 8.46 -2.51
C MET A 248 12.15 9.35 -1.58
N GLY A 249 13.22 8.83 -0.97
CA GLY A 249 14.09 9.61 -0.10
C GLY A 249 15.28 10.30 -0.79
N THR A 250 15.59 9.95 -2.04
CA THR A 250 16.75 10.48 -2.79
C THR A 250 16.36 11.39 -3.96
N VAL A 251 15.24 11.08 -4.63
CA VAL A 251 14.80 11.79 -5.83
C VAL A 251 14.58 13.27 -5.54
N ARG A 252 15.08 14.10 -6.46
CA ARG A 252 14.74 15.52 -6.55
C ARG A 252 13.51 15.68 -7.44
N PHE A 253 12.43 16.19 -6.86
CA PHE A 253 11.12 16.29 -7.47
C PHE A 253 10.88 17.69 -8.03
N GLY A 254 10.37 17.76 -9.26
CA GLY A 254 9.90 18.99 -9.90
C GLY A 254 8.54 19.42 -9.37
N MET A 255 8.37 20.71 -9.10
CA MET A 255 7.14 21.31 -8.56
C MET A 255 6.78 22.58 -9.34
N GLY A 256 5.50 22.98 -9.28
CA GLY A 256 4.96 24.10 -10.05
C GLY A 256 4.61 23.73 -11.49
N THR A 257 4.19 24.73 -12.28
CA THR A 257 3.87 24.57 -13.70
C THR A 257 5.17 24.48 -14.51
N PRO A 258 5.45 23.37 -15.20
CA PRO A 258 6.63 23.26 -16.05
C PRO A 258 6.52 24.16 -17.28
N TYR A 259 7.67 24.51 -17.85
CA TYR A 259 7.79 25.26 -19.10
C TYR A 259 8.68 24.52 -20.10
N GLU A 260 8.47 24.80 -21.37
CA GLU A 260 9.22 24.18 -22.47
C GLU A 260 10.57 24.87 -22.68
N LYS A 261 11.61 24.09 -22.96
CA LYS A 261 12.97 24.55 -23.26
C LYS A 261 13.68 23.49 -24.13
N PRO A 262 14.50 23.86 -25.13
CA PRO A 262 15.33 22.89 -25.83
C PRO A 262 16.27 22.15 -24.85
N GLY A 263 16.35 20.81 -24.96
CA GLY A 263 17.09 19.97 -24.01
C GLY A 263 18.59 20.30 -23.97
N ASN A 264 19.18 20.70 -25.10
CA ASN A 264 20.57 21.18 -25.19
C ASN A 264 20.82 22.56 -24.54
N LYS A 265 19.80 23.20 -23.95
CA LYS A 265 19.91 24.43 -23.16
C LYS A 265 19.73 24.18 -21.66
N ILE A 266 19.64 22.93 -21.22
CA ILE A 266 19.66 22.56 -19.80
C ILE A 266 21.11 22.32 -19.39
N ASP A 267 21.49 22.82 -18.22
CA ASP A 267 22.81 22.56 -17.65
C ASP A 267 22.80 21.17 -16.98
N TRP A 268 23.11 20.14 -17.78
CA TRP A 268 23.18 18.75 -17.33
C TRP A 268 24.43 18.43 -16.49
N LEU A 269 25.41 19.33 -16.46
CA LEU A 269 26.64 19.21 -15.67
C LEU A 269 26.57 19.95 -14.34
N ALA A 270 25.51 20.72 -14.11
CA ALA A 270 25.20 21.36 -12.83
C ALA A 270 25.35 20.40 -11.64
N GLU A 271 25.84 20.93 -10.52
CA GLU A 271 25.82 20.23 -9.23
C GLU A 271 24.40 19.72 -8.91
N GLU A 272 24.31 18.55 -8.27
CA GLU A 272 23.05 17.88 -7.95
C GLU A 272 22.03 18.79 -7.23
N SER A 273 22.48 19.77 -6.44
CA SER A 273 21.60 20.74 -5.78
C SER A 273 20.96 21.78 -6.70
N LYS A 274 21.55 22.02 -7.88
CA LYS A 274 21.15 23.00 -8.90
C LYS A 274 20.51 22.36 -10.13
N LEU A 275 20.76 21.07 -10.35
CA LEU A 275 20.22 20.31 -11.47
C LEU A 275 18.67 20.32 -11.48
N PRO A 276 18.03 20.76 -12.57
CA PRO A 276 16.56 20.87 -12.62
C PRO A 276 15.90 19.52 -12.90
N CYS A 277 14.70 19.34 -12.36
CA CYS A 277 13.80 18.28 -12.78
C CYS A 277 13.27 18.60 -14.19
N ALA A 278 13.53 17.71 -15.13
CA ALA A 278 13.10 17.83 -16.51
C ALA A 278 12.63 16.49 -17.08
N ALA A 279 11.77 16.57 -18.09
CA ALA A 279 11.34 15.48 -18.97
C ALA A 279 11.74 15.87 -20.40
N VAL A 280 12.71 15.18 -20.99
CA VAL A 280 13.39 15.58 -22.23
C VAL A 280 13.41 14.46 -23.26
N ASP A 281 13.21 14.81 -24.53
CA ASP A 281 13.43 13.87 -25.63
C ASP A 281 14.92 13.67 -25.88
N VAL A 282 15.34 12.40 -25.95
CA VAL A 282 16.69 12.01 -26.30
C VAL A 282 16.67 10.91 -27.36
N THR A 283 17.68 10.88 -28.22
CA THR A 283 17.96 9.69 -29.02
C THR A 283 18.87 8.76 -28.20
N LEU A 284 18.34 7.63 -27.73
CA LEU A 284 19.18 6.58 -27.15
C LEU A 284 19.89 5.82 -28.29
N PRO A 285 21.21 5.61 -28.20
CA PRO A 285 21.94 4.78 -29.15
C PRO A 285 21.58 3.29 -28.99
N ALA A 286 21.96 2.50 -30.00
CA ALA A 286 21.76 1.06 -29.99
C ALA A 286 22.67 0.41 -28.93
N THR A 287 22.23 -0.63 -28.19
CA THR A 287 23.08 -1.23 -27.14
C THR A 287 24.37 -1.83 -27.69
N ASP A 288 24.32 -2.37 -28.91
CA ASP A 288 25.45 -3.04 -29.54
C ASP A 288 26.53 -2.01 -29.97
N GLN A 289 26.14 -0.76 -30.26
CA GLN A 289 27.08 0.35 -30.50
C GLN A 289 27.84 0.77 -29.25
N LEU A 290 27.23 0.59 -28.06
CA LEU A 290 27.85 0.88 -26.76
C LEU A 290 28.63 -0.31 -26.19
N GLY A 291 28.57 -1.48 -26.82
CA GLY A 291 29.15 -2.72 -26.29
C GLY A 291 28.51 -3.22 -24.98
N ILE A 292 27.28 -2.77 -24.65
CA ILE A 292 26.60 -3.17 -23.41
C ILE A 292 25.62 -4.33 -23.66
N PRO A 293 25.51 -5.32 -22.75
CA PRO A 293 24.51 -6.37 -22.86
C PRO A 293 23.08 -5.79 -22.87
N TYR A 294 22.24 -6.23 -23.81
CA TYR A 294 20.86 -5.72 -23.99
C TYR A 294 19.95 -5.84 -22.75
N ILE A 295 20.25 -6.76 -21.82
CA ILE A 295 19.54 -6.85 -20.55
C ILE A 295 19.79 -5.61 -19.65
N LEU A 296 20.94 -4.97 -19.81
CA LEU A 296 21.34 -3.72 -19.12
C LEU A 296 20.93 -2.45 -19.89
N ARG A 297 20.03 -2.56 -20.89
CA ARG A 297 19.53 -1.39 -21.62
C ARG A 297 18.87 -0.39 -20.68
N LEU A 298 19.18 0.88 -20.88
CA LEU A 298 18.76 1.95 -19.97
C LEU A 298 17.24 2.11 -19.94
N HIS A 299 16.59 2.03 -21.11
CA HIS A 299 15.15 2.24 -21.26
C HIS A 299 14.50 1.02 -21.95
N PRO A 300 13.28 0.59 -21.57
CA PRO A 300 12.64 -0.58 -22.17
C PRO A 300 12.48 -0.54 -23.70
N LEU A 301 12.34 0.66 -24.29
CA LEU A 301 12.26 0.86 -25.75
C LEU A 301 13.63 0.91 -26.45
N GLN A 302 14.75 1.03 -25.73
CA GLN A 302 16.08 1.02 -26.33
C GLN A 302 16.32 -0.30 -27.07
N GLN A 303 16.81 -0.24 -28.31
CA GLN A 303 16.97 -1.40 -29.19
C GLN A 303 18.44 -1.88 -29.21
N ARG A 304 18.66 -3.08 -29.74
CA ARG A 304 20.02 -3.65 -29.91
C ARG A 304 20.81 -2.99 -31.03
N ASP A 305 20.11 -2.80 -32.14
CA ASP A 305 20.64 -2.65 -33.50
C ASP A 305 20.43 -1.26 -34.11
N ARG A 306 19.56 -0.43 -33.49
CA ARG A 306 19.21 0.90 -33.99
C ARG A 306 18.99 1.92 -32.87
N PRO A 307 19.27 3.22 -33.11
CA PRO A 307 18.90 4.28 -32.19
C PRO A 307 17.37 4.42 -32.11
N VAL A 308 16.87 4.94 -30.98
CA VAL A 308 15.45 5.28 -30.79
C VAL A 308 15.27 6.62 -30.08
N GLN A 309 14.28 7.39 -30.50
CA GLN A 309 13.83 8.55 -29.75
C GLN A 309 12.89 8.14 -28.63
N VAL A 310 13.18 8.62 -27.42
CA VAL A 310 12.38 8.38 -26.22
C VAL A 310 12.39 9.63 -25.34
N ARG A 311 11.33 9.84 -24.58
CA ARG A 311 11.31 10.86 -23.54
C ARG A 311 11.79 10.27 -22.22
N VAL A 312 12.71 10.95 -21.55
CA VAL A 312 13.32 10.48 -20.31
C VAL A 312 13.46 11.60 -19.29
N SER A 313 13.65 11.23 -18.02
CA SER A 313 13.91 12.18 -16.94
C SER A 313 15.37 12.64 -16.86
N THR A 314 15.61 13.75 -16.14
CA THR A 314 16.94 14.20 -15.69
C THR A 314 17.79 13.06 -15.11
N ILE A 315 17.19 12.18 -14.31
CA ILE A 315 17.87 11.04 -13.67
C ILE A 315 18.44 10.10 -14.74
N THR A 316 17.65 9.84 -15.78
CA THR A 316 18.06 8.99 -16.91
C THR A 316 19.16 9.65 -17.73
N VAL A 317 19.08 10.96 -18.04
CA VAL A 317 20.17 11.68 -18.73
C VAL A 317 21.49 11.61 -17.94
N ARG A 318 21.45 11.87 -16.63
CA ARG A 318 22.63 11.73 -15.76
C ARG A 318 23.17 10.30 -15.72
N HIS A 319 22.33 9.29 -15.94
CA HIS A 319 22.78 7.90 -16.02
C HIS A 319 23.28 7.49 -17.42
N MET A 320 22.84 8.15 -18.50
CA MET A 320 23.51 8.04 -19.82
C MET A 320 24.96 8.49 -19.72
N MET A 321 25.21 9.59 -19.01
CA MET A 321 26.55 10.14 -18.78
C MET A 321 27.37 9.40 -17.71
N ALA A 322 26.75 8.52 -16.92
CA ALA A 322 27.47 7.76 -15.89
C ALA A 322 28.35 6.68 -16.54
N PRO A 323 29.51 6.34 -15.96
CA PRO A 323 30.37 5.29 -16.50
C PRO A 323 29.66 3.95 -16.68
N THR A 324 29.99 3.22 -17.75
CA THR A 324 29.54 1.82 -17.95
C THR A 324 29.97 0.91 -16.80
N ALA A 325 31.12 1.23 -16.19
CA ALA A 325 31.62 0.65 -14.94
C ALA A 325 30.60 0.69 -13.79
N ASP A 326 29.70 1.69 -13.78
CA ASP A 326 28.66 1.93 -12.78
C ASP A 326 27.24 1.70 -13.37
N GLY A 327 27.12 1.00 -14.49
CA GLY A 327 25.84 0.67 -15.12
C GLY A 327 25.23 1.77 -16.00
N GLY A 328 25.91 2.91 -16.16
CA GLY A 328 25.52 3.94 -17.12
C GLY A 328 25.91 3.60 -18.57
N LEU A 329 25.76 4.56 -19.47
CA LEU A 329 26.09 4.38 -20.90
C LEU A 329 27.49 4.92 -21.27
N GLY A 330 28.14 5.69 -20.39
CA GLY A 330 29.45 6.30 -20.65
C GLY A 330 29.46 7.35 -21.76
N MET A 331 28.32 8.00 -22.02
CA MET A 331 28.19 9.00 -23.08
C MET A 331 28.71 10.37 -22.64
N GLU A 332 29.47 11.06 -23.50
CA GLU A 332 29.74 12.48 -23.32
C GLU A 332 28.49 13.31 -23.60
N LEU A 333 28.40 14.52 -23.02
CA LEU A 333 27.19 15.33 -23.13
C LEU A 333 26.88 15.74 -24.59
N ASP A 334 27.92 16.03 -25.36
CA ASP A 334 27.81 16.48 -26.76
C ASP A 334 27.36 15.35 -27.71
N ASP A 335 27.50 14.08 -27.30
CA ASP A 335 27.02 12.91 -28.05
C ASP A 335 25.51 12.65 -27.83
N ILE A 336 24.89 13.30 -26.83
CA ILE A 336 23.47 13.13 -26.54
C ILE A 336 22.64 14.03 -27.45
N VAL A 337 21.96 13.42 -28.43
CA VAL A 337 21.01 14.13 -29.31
C VAL A 337 19.72 14.46 -28.53
N PHE A 338 19.63 15.68 -28.03
CA PHE A 338 18.46 16.23 -27.35
C PHE A 338 17.42 16.83 -28.31
N GLY A 339 16.14 16.55 -28.04
CA GLY A 339 15.00 17.30 -28.55
C GLY A 339 14.48 18.33 -27.53
N ASP A 340 13.17 18.51 -27.49
CA ASP A 340 12.52 19.43 -26.55
C ASP A 340 12.40 18.85 -25.14
N ALA A 341 12.33 19.74 -24.14
CA ALA A 341 12.25 19.38 -22.74
C ALA A 341 11.21 20.21 -21.99
N TRP A 342 10.49 19.55 -21.08
CA TRP A 342 9.65 20.19 -20.06
C TRP A 342 10.45 20.30 -18.77
N VAL A 343 10.65 21.53 -18.28
CA VAL A 343 11.46 21.84 -17.11
C VAL A 343 10.58 22.39 -16.01
N TRP A 344 10.69 21.84 -14.79
CA TRP A 344 9.97 22.35 -13.62
C TRP A 344 10.73 23.52 -12.98
N PRO A 345 10.05 24.63 -12.63
CA PRO A 345 10.70 25.82 -12.08
C PRO A 345 11.33 25.56 -10.70
N ASP A 346 10.68 24.76 -9.86
CA ASP A 346 11.19 24.37 -8.55
C ASP A 346 11.62 22.90 -8.55
N THR A 347 12.77 22.59 -7.98
CA THR A 347 13.28 21.21 -7.86
C THR A 347 13.84 20.97 -6.46
N SER A 348 13.32 19.97 -5.72
CA SER A 348 13.74 19.70 -4.34
C SER A 348 13.59 18.24 -3.91
N PRO A 349 14.36 17.75 -2.92
CA PRO A 349 14.20 16.40 -2.36
C PRO A 349 13.00 16.34 -1.39
N LYS A 350 11.80 16.66 -1.90
CA LYS A 350 10.59 16.99 -1.12
C LYS A 350 10.12 15.89 -0.15
N LEU A 351 10.50 14.63 -0.41
CA LEU A 351 10.15 13.46 0.40
C LEU A 351 11.32 12.91 1.23
N ALA A 352 12.50 13.56 1.26
CA ALA A 352 13.65 13.08 2.04
C ALA A 352 13.37 12.97 3.54
N THR A 353 12.78 14.00 4.16
CA THR A 353 12.39 13.98 5.58
C THR A 353 11.32 12.93 5.86
N TRP A 354 10.36 12.78 4.95
CA TRP A 354 9.30 11.77 5.03
C TRP A 354 9.89 10.34 4.99
N ALA A 355 10.80 10.07 4.05
CA ALA A 355 11.46 8.78 3.92
C ALA A 355 12.40 8.48 5.10
N LYS A 356 13.04 9.51 5.67
CA LYS A 356 13.81 9.39 6.92
C LYS A 356 12.91 8.95 8.08
N HIS A 357 11.75 9.57 8.26
CA HIS A 357 10.79 9.15 9.29
C HIS A 357 10.30 7.71 9.06
N MET A 358 9.93 7.34 7.82
CA MET A 358 9.53 5.97 7.49
C MET A 358 10.62 4.93 7.82
N ARG A 359 11.90 5.23 7.56
CA ARG A 359 13.02 4.35 7.95
C ARG A 359 13.13 4.22 9.47
N GLY A 360 13.03 5.32 10.21
CA GLY A 360 13.00 5.30 11.68
C GLY A 360 11.81 4.50 12.24
N TYR A 361 10.62 4.56 11.61
CA TYR A 361 9.49 3.71 12.01
C TYR A 361 9.73 2.22 11.72
N PHE A 362 10.43 1.88 10.64
CA PHE A 362 10.86 0.50 10.41
C PHE A 362 11.93 0.02 11.42
N GLU A 363 12.76 0.91 11.94
CA GLU A 363 13.71 0.60 13.02
C GLU A 363 12.98 0.39 14.35
N LEU A 364 11.99 1.25 14.67
CA LEU A 364 11.14 1.12 15.85
C LEU A 364 10.21 -0.12 15.82
N ALA A 365 9.81 -0.58 14.63
CA ALA A 365 9.06 -1.82 14.47
C ALA A 365 9.90 -3.08 14.78
N GLY A 366 11.24 -3.00 14.70
CA GLY A 366 12.12 -4.14 14.90
C GLY A 366 11.72 -5.33 14.02
N ASP A 367 11.61 -6.52 14.64
CA ASP A 367 11.21 -7.76 13.98
C ASP A 367 9.69 -7.99 13.96
N ASP A 368 8.87 -7.01 14.38
CA ASP A 368 7.40 -7.08 14.26
C ASP A 368 6.99 -7.08 12.78
N LEU A 369 6.72 -8.27 12.27
CA LEU A 369 6.34 -8.53 10.89
C LEU A 369 5.03 -7.82 10.51
N SER A 370 4.10 -7.65 11.46
CA SER A 370 2.82 -7.00 11.25
C SER A 370 3.01 -5.50 10.99
N LEU A 371 3.79 -4.84 11.86
CA LEU A 371 4.16 -3.42 11.70
C LEU A 371 5.02 -3.21 10.45
N GLN A 372 5.96 -4.11 10.15
CA GLN A 372 6.74 -4.03 8.91
C GLN A 372 5.87 -4.12 7.65
N ILE A 373 4.82 -4.96 7.64
CA ILE A 373 3.89 -5.08 6.53
C ILE A 373 3.04 -3.81 6.40
N MET A 374 2.45 -3.31 7.48
CA MET A 374 1.68 -2.05 7.47
C MET A 374 2.52 -0.88 6.93
N LEU A 375 3.76 -0.72 7.42
CA LEU A 375 4.68 0.33 6.95
C LEU A 375 5.07 0.16 5.48
N LYS A 376 5.17 -1.07 4.98
CA LYS A 376 5.40 -1.38 3.55
C LYS A 376 4.22 -0.95 2.70
N GLU A 377 2.99 -1.30 3.11
CA GLU A 377 1.76 -0.92 2.42
C GLU A 377 1.58 0.60 2.39
N MET A 378 1.90 1.29 3.49
CA MET A 378 1.88 2.75 3.56
C MET A 378 2.71 3.40 2.45
N TYR A 379 4.02 3.09 2.34
CA TYR A 379 4.84 3.73 1.30
C TYR A 379 4.48 3.27 -0.11
N SER A 380 4.16 1.97 -0.29
CA SER A 380 3.90 1.39 -1.61
C SER A 380 2.61 1.93 -2.22
N ARG A 381 1.57 2.13 -1.38
CA ARG A 381 0.31 2.73 -1.83
C ARG A 381 0.41 4.23 -2.00
N TYR A 382 1.24 4.93 -1.21
CA TYR A 382 1.48 6.36 -1.39
C TYR A 382 2.22 6.68 -2.68
N TYR A 383 3.20 5.84 -3.05
CA TYR A 383 3.82 5.90 -4.37
C TYR A 383 2.80 5.86 -5.52
N ASN A 384 1.84 4.92 -5.46
CA ASN A 384 0.76 4.82 -6.46
C ASN A 384 -0.24 5.99 -6.36
N HIS A 385 -0.38 6.61 -5.18
CA HIS A 385 -1.29 7.72 -4.94
C HIS A 385 -0.92 8.96 -5.77
N PHE A 386 0.36 9.28 -5.96
CA PHE A 386 0.77 10.50 -6.67
C PHE A 386 0.23 10.62 -8.11
N ALA A 387 0.07 9.50 -8.83
CA ALA A 387 -0.44 9.47 -10.20
C ALA A 387 -1.97 9.25 -10.30
N SER A 388 -2.65 8.96 -9.19
CA SER A 388 -4.06 8.57 -9.24
C SER A 388 -4.97 9.76 -9.56
N GLN A 389 -5.96 9.55 -10.44
CA GLN A 389 -7.01 10.52 -10.75
C GLN A 389 -7.89 10.89 -9.54
N TYR A 390 -7.91 10.03 -8.51
CA TYR A 390 -8.65 10.28 -7.26
C TYR A 390 -7.87 11.12 -6.25
N SER A 391 -6.57 11.37 -6.51
CA SER A 391 -5.73 12.22 -5.68
C SER A 391 -6.00 13.70 -5.97
N LYS A 392 -5.92 14.52 -4.92
CA LYS A 392 -6.24 15.95 -4.96
C LYS A 392 -5.16 16.74 -4.20
N GLY A 393 -5.04 18.02 -4.51
CA GLY A 393 -4.13 18.89 -3.79
C GLY A 393 -2.66 18.52 -3.99
N ALA A 394 -1.86 18.86 -2.98
CA ALA A 394 -0.45 18.54 -2.86
C ALA A 394 -0.06 17.06 -3.08
N HIS A 395 -0.97 16.10 -2.92
CA HIS A 395 -0.68 14.67 -3.16
C HIS A 395 -0.87 14.23 -4.62
N ARG A 396 -1.49 15.03 -5.49
CA ARG A 396 -1.52 14.74 -6.93
C ARG A 396 -0.22 15.25 -7.55
N GLN A 397 0.70 14.35 -7.83
CA GLN A 397 2.06 14.66 -8.30
C GLN A 397 2.47 13.72 -9.45
N PRO A 398 1.88 13.88 -10.66
CA PRO A 398 1.99 12.91 -11.75
C PRO A 398 3.42 12.64 -12.23
N ILE A 399 4.35 13.57 -12.07
CA ILE A 399 5.79 13.37 -12.39
C ILE A 399 6.54 12.56 -11.33
N PHE A 400 6.10 12.53 -10.08
CA PHE A 400 6.84 11.87 -8.99
C PHE A 400 6.99 10.35 -9.22
N PRO A 401 5.95 9.59 -9.62
CA PRO A 401 6.07 8.16 -9.86
C PRO A 401 7.02 7.77 -10.99
N GLY A 402 7.14 8.62 -12.01
CA GLY A 402 8.09 8.44 -13.11
C GLY A 402 9.53 8.65 -12.65
N LEU A 403 9.80 9.76 -11.94
CA LEU A 403 11.13 10.03 -11.37
C LEU A 403 11.57 8.94 -10.37
N ILE A 404 10.64 8.44 -9.54
CA ILE A 404 10.90 7.33 -8.62
C ILE A 404 11.26 6.05 -9.39
N ARG A 405 10.56 5.75 -10.51
CA ARG A 405 10.93 4.61 -11.38
C ARG A 405 12.29 4.81 -12.04
N ALA A 406 12.61 6.01 -12.51
CA ALA A 406 13.92 6.31 -13.09
C ALA A 406 15.05 6.10 -12.08
N ASP A 407 14.91 6.59 -10.85
CA ASP A 407 15.88 6.38 -9.76
C ASP A 407 15.99 4.90 -9.39
N MET A 408 14.87 4.17 -9.24
CA MET A 408 14.89 2.72 -9.02
C MET A 408 15.61 1.97 -10.14
N ARG A 409 15.31 2.27 -11.42
CA ARG A 409 15.91 1.63 -12.60
C ARG A 409 17.40 1.95 -12.74
N CYS A 410 17.78 3.22 -12.66
CA CYS A 410 19.18 3.65 -12.74
C CYS A 410 19.99 3.23 -11.49
N ARG A 411 19.34 3.01 -10.35
CA ARG A 411 19.95 2.36 -9.19
C ARG A 411 20.14 0.86 -9.47
N ALA A 412 19.11 0.16 -9.94
CA ALA A 412 19.17 -1.26 -10.27
C ALA A 412 20.26 -1.60 -11.30
N LEU A 413 20.44 -0.78 -12.34
CA LEU A 413 21.47 -0.97 -13.37
C LEU A 413 22.91 -0.89 -12.84
N ARG A 414 23.16 -0.27 -11.69
CA ARG A 414 24.48 -0.30 -11.01
C ARG A 414 24.82 -1.68 -10.45
N TYR A 415 23.85 -2.57 -10.25
CA TYR A 415 24.08 -3.84 -9.58
C TYR A 415 24.77 -4.90 -10.48
N PRO A 416 24.31 -5.18 -11.72
CA PRO A 416 24.94 -6.20 -12.55
C PRO A 416 26.43 -5.98 -12.87
N PRO A 417 26.93 -4.76 -13.17
CA PRO A 417 28.36 -4.54 -13.38
C PRO A 417 29.23 -4.80 -12.14
N LEU A 418 28.68 -4.59 -10.93
CA LEU A 418 29.37 -4.92 -9.68
C LEU A 418 29.45 -6.43 -9.46
N ILE A 419 28.37 -7.16 -9.78
CA ILE A 419 28.41 -8.62 -9.80
C ILE A 419 29.42 -9.11 -10.83
N GLN A 420 29.34 -8.65 -12.07
CA GLN A 420 30.24 -9.05 -13.16
C GLN A 420 31.72 -8.85 -12.83
N LYS A 421 32.07 -7.79 -12.10
CA LYS A 421 33.44 -7.49 -11.65
C LYS A 421 33.91 -8.33 -10.45
N ASN A 422 33.02 -8.99 -9.72
CA ASN A 422 33.43 -9.82 -8.59
C ASN A 422 34.14 -11.09 -9.09
N GLU A 423 35.38 -11.32 -8.66
CA GLU A 423 36.19 -12.47 -9.06
C GLU A 423 35.48 -13.82 -8.84
N LYS A 424 34.66 -13.94 -7.79
CA LYS A 424 33.87 -15.15 -7.50
C LYS A 424 32.66 -15.35 -8.42
N SER A 425 32.19 -14.31 -9.12
CA SER A 425 31.07 -14.43 -10.06
C SER A 425 31.50 -14.87 -11.45
N GLN A 426 32.80 -14.81 -11.76
CA GLN A 426 33.36 -15.19 -13.06
C GLN A 426 32.73 -14.45 -14.26
N GLY A 427 32.32 -13.19 -14.07
CA GLY A 427 31.72 -12.38 -15.14
C GLY A 427 30.22 -12.62 -15.37
N LEU A 428 29.52 -13.17 -14.38
CA LEU A 428 28.09 -13.51 -14.47
C LEU A 428 27.21 -12.31 -14.82
N LEU A 429 26.30 -12.51 -15.78
CA LEU A 429 25.27 -11.56 -16.18
C LEU A 429 23.87 -12.06 -15.77
N PRO A 430 22.92 -11.15 -15.49
CA PRO A 430 21.53 -11.53 -15.25
C PRO A 430 20.87 -12.02 -16.54
N VAL A 431 20.02 -13.04 -16.41
CA VAL A 431 19.23 -13.62 -17.52
C VAL A 431 17.87 -12.93 -17.69
N ALA A 432 17.34 -12.34 -16.61
CA ALA A 432 16.09 -11.57 -16.61
C ALA A 432 16.13 -10.47 -15.54
N ALA A 433 15.17 -9.54 -15.62
CA ALA A 433 15.02 -8.43 -14.69
C ALA A 433 13.53 -8.10 -14.49
N GLN A 434 13.16 -7.69 -13.27
CA GLN A 434 11.83 -7.20 -12.94
C GLN A 434 11.93 -6.08 -11.91
N THR A 435 11.74 -4.83 -12.35
CA THR A 435 11.80 -3.64 -11.49
C THR A 435 13.16 -3.45 -10.80
N ASP A 436 13.25 -3.87 -9.55
CA ASP A 436 14.35 -3.78 -8.60
C ASP A 436 14.97 -5.17 -8.30
N ALA A 437 14.48 -6.21 -8.99
CA ALA A 437 14.97 -7.58 -8.90
C ALA A 437 15.72 -8.03 -10.17
N TRP A 438 16.80 -8.78 -9.94
CA TRP A 438 17.65 -9.41 -10.97
C TRP A 438 17.62 -10.92 -10.83
N PHE A 439 17.53 -11.63 -11.96
CA PHE A 439 17.45 -13.08 -12.01
C PHE A 439 18.75 -13.64 -12.59
N TYR A 440 19.34 -14.59 -11.88
CA TYR A 440 20.57 -15.27 -12.29
C TYR A 440 20.32 -16.78 -12.34
N ILE A 441 20.84 -17.44 -13.37
CA ILE A 441 20.95 -18.89 -13.43
C ILE A 441 22.40 -19.24 -13.15
N VAL A 442 22.63 -20.11 -12.17
CA VAL A 442 23.96 -20.52 -11.71
C VAL A 442 23.99 -22.03 -11.45
N PRO A 443 25.17 -22.68 -11.41
CA PRO A 443 25.30 -24.07 -10.97
C PRO A 443 24.67 -24.34 -9.59
N ALA A 444 24.15 -25.53 -9.37
CA ALA A 444 23.47 -25.89 -8.12
C ALA A 444 24.34 -25.71 -6.85
N ASP A 445 25.65 -25.88 -6.97
CA ASP A 445 26.66 -25.72 -5.91
C ASP A 445 27.22 -24.28 -5.75
N PHE A 446 26.84 -23.35 -6.65
CA PHE A 446 27.37 -21.99 -6.66
C PHE A 446 27.12 -21.21 -5.35
N ASP A 447 28.15 -20.48 -4.89
CA ASP A 447 28.09 -19.65 -3.67
C ASP A 447 27.20 -18.41 -3.87
N ILE A 448 25.92 -18.53 -3.48
CA ILE A 448 24.95 -17.44 -3.56
C ILE A 448 25.21 -16.29 -2.58
N ALA A 449 26.15 -16.44 -1.63
CA ALA A 449 26.54 -15.33 -0.76
C ALA A 449 27.19 -14.19 -1.56
N VAL A 450 27.73 -14.46 -2.76
CA VAL A 450 28.25 -13.44 -3.69
C VAL A 450 27.20 -12.41 -4.12
N PHE A 451 25.90 -12.70 -3.98
CA PHE A 451 24.80 -11.77 -4.27
C PHE A 451 24.30 -10.99 -3.04
N ASN A 452 24.70 -11.41 -1.84
CA ASN A 452 24.25 -10.78 -0.60
C ASN A 452 25.16 -9.61 -0.21
N ALA A 453 24.56 -8.54 0.29
CA ALA A 453 25.23 -7.48 1.05
C ALA A 453 26.33 -6.65 0.34
N TYR A 454 26.16 -6.32 -0.95
CA TYR A 454 26.74 -5.05 -1.44
C TYR A 454 25.96 -3.89 -0.86
N ASP A 455 26.51 -3.22 0.13
CA ASP A 455 26.11 -1.88 0.53
C ASP A 455 27.13 -0.88 0.00
N THR A 456 26.91 -0.37 -1.22
CA THR A 456 27.76 0.67 -1.79
C THR A 456 27.38 2.08 -1.34
N GLY A 457 26.49 2.22 -0.34
CA GLY A 457 25.90 3.47 0.12
C GLY A 457 24.91 4.12 -0.88
N GLN A 458 25.15 3.99 -2.20
CA GLN A 458 24.31 4.55 -3.25
C GLN A 458 23.31 3.55 -3.86
N ASN A 459 23.63 2.24 -3.83
CA ASN A 459 22.81 1.19 -4.43
C ASN A 459 21.89 0.46 -3.41
N GLY A 460 21.88 0.86 -2.15
CA GLY A 460 21.13 0.16 -1.10
C GLY A 460 21.58 -1.30 -0.90
N LYS A 461 20.87 -2.04 -0.04
CA LYS A 461 21.22 -3.44 0.27
C LYS A 461 20.40 -4.42 -0.58
N TYR A 462 21.07 -5.21 -1.40
CA TYR A 462 20.49 -6.37 -2.07
C TYR A 462 20.48 -7.60 -1.16
N ARG A 463 19.52 -8.50 -1.41
CA ARG A 463 19.42 -9.83 -0.79
C ARG A 463 18.91 -10.85 -1.81
N VAL A 464 19.27 -12.11 -1.62
CA VAL A 464 18.48 -13.21 -2.22
C VAL A 464 17.08 -13.21 -1.61
N LYS A 465 16.05 -13.40 -2.44
CA LYS A 465 14.64 -13.24 -2.07
C LYS A 465 13.92 -14.56 -1.79
N ASP A 466 14.11 -15.53 -2.68
CA ASP A 466 13.39 -16.81 -2.70
C ASP A 466 14.39 -17.97 -2.67
N GLU A 467 13.99 -19.13 -2.15
CA GLU A 467 14.82 -20.33 -2.14
C GLU A 467 15.09 -20.82 -3.57
N PRO A 468 16.27 -21.41 -3.84
CA PRO A 468 16.67 -21.80 -5.18
C PRO A 468 15.76 -22.88 -5.75
N LEU A 469 14.95 -22.50 -6.75
CA LEU A 469 14.30 -23.48 -7.63
C LEU A 469 15.39 -24.26 -8.35
N MET A 470 15.57 -25.51 -7.95
CA MET A 470 16.37 -26.50 -8.68
C MET A 470 15.61 -26.86 -9.96
N GLY A 471 16.33 -27.10 -11.06
CA GLY A 471 15.71 -27.59 -12.29
C GLY A 471 14.99 -28.93 -12.05
N THR A 472 13.66 -28.89 -11.97
CA THR A 472 12.81 -30.08 -11.94
C THR A 472 12.90 -30.79 -13.30
N GLU A 473 12.89 -32.12 -13.29
CA GLU A 473 12.56 -32.85 -14.52
C GLU A 473 11.24 -32.31 -15.07
N ALA A 474 11.21 -31.98 -16.35
CA ALA A 474 9.95 -31.69 -17.01
C ALA A 474 9.11 -32.98 -16.93
N PRO A 475 7.89 -32.95 -16.38
CA PRO A 475 7.05 -34.13 -16.41
C PRO A 475 6.85 -34.52 -17.88
N GLU A 476 7.10 -35.80 -18.20
CA GLU A 476 6.81 -36.31 -19.54
C GLU A 476 5.37 -35.95 -19.91
N PRO A 477 5.09 -35.56 -21.16
CA PRO A 477 3.76 -35.16 -21.56
C PRO A 477 2.79 -36.33 -21.36
N THR A 478 2.00 -36.25 -20.29
CA THR A 478 1.02 -37.28 -19.93
C THR A 478 0.15 -37.55 -21.16
N PRO A 479 0.09 -38.80 -21.67
CA PRO A 479 -0.79 -39.11 -22.79
C PRO A 479 -2.23 -38.75 -22.40
N PRO A 480 -3.02 -38.17 -23.31
CA PRO A 480 -4.37 -37.71 -22.97
C PRO A 480 -5.20 -38.87 -22.42
N PRO A 481 -5.94 -38.66 -21.31
CA PRO A 481 -6.75 -39.72 -20.73
C PRO A 481 -7.77 -40.21 -21.75
N ALA A 482 -7.93 -41.53 -21.83
CA ALA A 482 -8.92 -42.14 -22.72
C ALA A 482 -10.33 -41.68 -22.33
N THR A 483 -11.15 -41.36 -23.34
CA THR A 483 -12.49 -40.82 -23.15
C THR A 483 -13.45 -41.90 -22.63
N GLU A 484 -13.54 -42.07 -21.31
CA GLU A 484 -14.57 -42.93 -20.71
C GLU A 484 -15.93 -42.20 -20.65
N THR A 485 -16.94 -42.88 -21.18
CA THR A 485 -18.31 -42.36 -21.29
C THR A 485 -19.04 -42.52 -19.95
N PRO A 486 -19.66 -41.47 -19.37
CA PRO A 486 -20.31 -41.57 -18.07
C PRO A 486 -21.63 -42.36 -18.14
N ALA A 487 -21.81 -43.28 -17.19
CA ALA A 487 -23.06 -44.00 -16.94
C ALA A 487 -23.89 -43.33 -15.82
N PRO A 488 -25.23 -43.49 -15.78
CA PRO A 488 -26.13 -42.67 -14.96
C PRO A 488 -26.19 -43.07 -13.46
N PRO A 489 -26.70 -42.18 -12.57
CA PRO A 489 -26.52 -42.27 -11.12
C PRO A 489 -27.51 -43.18 -10.40
N VAL A 490 -27.06 -43.74 -9.26
CA VAL A 490 -27.89 -44.51 -8.32
C VAL A 490 -28.18 -43.69 -7.06
N ARG A 491 -29.45 -43.61 -6.66
CA ARG A 491 -29.94 -42.99 -5.40
C ARG A 491 -29.94 -43.98 -4.24
N GLN A 492 -29.75 -43.47 -3.01
CA GLN A 492 -30.39 -43.82 -1.71
C GLN A 492 -29.48 -43.34 -0.55
N ALA A 493 -29.89 -43.05 0.69
CA ALA A 493 -31.18 -42.65 1.29
C ALA A 493 -30.94 -42.13 2.74
N HIS A 494 -31.85 -41.34 3.32
CA HIS A 494 -31.81 -40.90 4.74
C HIS A 494 -32.37 -41.96 5.72
N PRO A 495 -31.96 -41.91 7.00
CA PRO A 495 -32.90 -41.64 8.12
C PRO A 495 -32.31 -40.64 9.17
N GLN A 496 -33.02 -39.63 9.70
CA GLN A 496 -34.15 -39.60 10.68
C GLN A 496 -33.78 -39.73 12.19
N THR A 497 -33.70 -38.56 12.86
CA THR A 497 -34.34 -38.13 14.14
C THR A 497 -34.29 -38.94 15.46
N SER A 498 -33.95 -38.28 16.59
CA SER A 498 -34.57 -38.51 17.93
C SER A 498 -34.34 -37.37 18.95
N THR A 499 -35.11 -37.38 20.06
CA THR A 499 -35.45 -36.23 20.96
C THR A 499 -35.59 -36.66 22.46
N SER A 500 -35.58 -35.79 23.51
CA SER A 500 -35.42 -34.32 23.54
C SER A 500 -34.69 -33.69 24.77
N PRO A 501 -35.21 -33.64 26.03
CA PRO A 501 -35.08 -32.37 26.81
C PRO A 501 -34.62 -32.46 28.29
N ASP A 502 -34.81 -31.33 28.99
CA ASP A 502 -34.87 -31.07 30.45
C ASP A 502 -33.56 -30.84 31.24
N GLU A 503 -33.51 -30.03 32.32
CA GLU A 503 -34.25 -28.78 32.69
C GLU A 503 -33.55 -28.13 33.92
N SER A 504 -33.78 -26.83 34.18
CA SER A 504 -33.63 -26.15 35.49
C SER A 504 -32.21 -25.97 36.11
N THR A 505 -31.95 -25.17 37.15
CA THR A 505 -32.33 -23.79 37.55
C THR A 505 -31.29 -23.29 38.60
N GLY A 506 -31.03 -21.98 38.74
CA GLY A 506 -30.22 -21.49 39.89
C GLY A 506 -29.80 -20.02 39.88
N HIS A 507 -30.26 -19.24 40.88
CA HIS A 507 -29.87 -17.84 41.15
C HIS A 507 -28.40 -17.68 41.61
N GLY A 508 -27.76 -16.50 41.59
CA GLY A 508 -28.18 -15.17 41.11
C GLY A 508 -27.33 -14.05 41.72
N GLY A 509 -27.19 -12.90 41.03
CA GLY A 509 -26.41 -11.75 41.51
C GLY A 509 -26.76 -10.47 40.73
N ARG A 510 -27.58 -9.59 41.31
CA ARG A 510 -28.07 -8.36 40.66
C ARG A 510 -27.13 -7.17 40.92
N GLY A 511 -26.74 -6.45 39.87
CA GLY A 511 -25.98 -5.19 39.98
C GLY A 511 -26.14 -4.27 38.76
N ILE A 512 -26.78 -3.11 38.98
CA ILE A 512 -26.60 -1.83 38.26
C ILE A 512 -27.06 -1.72 36.79
N LEU A 513 -27.00 -2.75 35.94
CA LEU A 513 -27.30 -2.60 34.49
C LEU A 513 -28.80 -2.39 34.13
N ASN A 514 -29.74 -2.74 35.01
CA ASN A 514 -31.19 -2.59 34.74
C ASN A 514 -31.69 -1.13 34.59
N LYS A 515 -30.83 -0.11 34.75
CA LYS A 515 -31.21 1.31 34.59
C LYS A 515 -30.90 1.92 33.23
N LEU A 516 -30.23 1.21 32.32
CA LEU A 516 -29.89 1.74 30.98
C LEU A 516 -30.75 1.16 29.85
N PHE A 517 -31.26 -0.07 29.98
CA PHE A 517 -31.96 -0.78 28.89
C PHE A 517 -33.32 -1.40 29.26
N GLY A 518 -33.86 -1.07 30.44
CA GLY A 518 -35.16 -1.59 30.90
C GLY A 518 -36.34 -0.73 30.45
N ARG A 519 -37.12 -1.21 29.47
CA ARG A 519 -38.48 -0.70 29.20
C ARG A 519 -39.45 -1.85 29.03
N ASP A 520 -40.08 -2.26 30.13
CA ASP A 520 -41.21 -3.19 30.10
C ASP A 520 -42.34 -2.60 29.24
N ARG A 521 -42.80 -3.36 28.25
CA ARG A 521 -44.12 -3.17 27.65
C ARG A 521 -45.11 -4.10 28.36
N ARG A 522 -46.19 -3.50 28.88
CA ARG A 522 -47.53 -4.01 28.54
C ARG A 522 -47.95 -3.30 27.25
#